data_AF-A0A1F2Z9E4-F1
#
_entry.id   AF-A0A1F2Z9E4-F1
#
_cell.length_a   1.000
_cell.length_b   1.000
_cell.length_c   1.000
_cell.angle_alpha   90.00
_cell.angle_beta   90.00
_cell.angle_gamma   90.00
#
_symmetry.space_group_name_H-M   'P 1'
#
loop_
_entity.id
_entity.type
_entity.pdbx_description
1 polymer ?
#
loop_
_entity_poly.entity_id
_entity_poly.type
_entity_poly.pdbx_seq_one_letter_code
_entity_poly.pdbx_strand_id
1 'polypeptide(L)'
;MFRIPPSTSDNTPKYIYLHKLERLYDNRPILLAQNVALPFQRRLFLLKRWRDERIAYLYESFRDLDYASDQILQKLLLHIKRMKSSRKNARPEITSVNNKERNSL
;
A
#
# COMPACT_ATOMS: atom_id res chain seq x y z
N MET A 1 -13.84 7.25 -12.51
CA MET A 1 -13.86 8.32 -11.50
C MET A 1 -14.79 7.87 -10.39
N PHE A 2 -14.37 7.85 -9.13
CA PHE A 2 -15.23 7.39 -8.03
C PHE A 2 -16.33 8.41 -7.74
N ARG A 3 -17.55 7.94 -7.44
CA ARG A 3 -18.63 8.80 -6.96
C ARG A 3 -18.35 9.23 -5.53
N ILE A 4 -18.79 10.42 -5.14
CA ILE A 4 -18.66 10.94 -3.77
C ILE A 4 -19.18 9.87 -2.79
N PRO A 5 -18.41 9.51 -1.75
CA PRO A 5 -18.81 8.42 -0.88
C PRO A 5 -20.06 8.84 -0.11
N PRO A 6 -21.04 7.94 0.06
CA PRO A 6 -22.16 8.19 0.96
C PRO A 6 -21.62 8.40 2.38
N SER A 7 -22.17 9.37 3.10
CA SER A 7 -21.92 9.58 4.51
C SER A 7 -22.43 8.38 5.32
N THR A 8 -21.62 7.87 6.24
CA THR A 8 -22.10 6.87 7.22
C THR A 8 -23.00 7.54 8.26
N SER A 9 -23.68 6.73 9.10
CA SER A 9 -24.48 7.22 10.24
C SER A 9 -23.70 8.17 11.15
N ASP A 10 -22.38 7.99 11.21
CA ASP A 10 -21.46 8.77 12.07
C ASP A 10 -20.89 9.99 11.33
N ASN A 11 -21.50 10.38 10.20
CA ASN A 11 -21.12 11.51 9.37
C ASN A 11 -19.66 11.46 8.86
N THR A 12 -19.07 10.27 8.82
CA THR A 12 -17.70 10.05 8.32
C THR A 12 -17.74 9.46 6.91
N PRO A 13 -16.95 10.00 5.95
CA PRO A 13 -16.90 9.43 4.61
C PRO A 13 -16.24 8.05 4.65
N LYS A 14 -16.97 7.03 4.19
CA LYS A 14 -16.59 5.60 4.28
C LYS A 14 -15.22 5.26 3.68
N TYR A 15 -14.80 5.95 2.62
CA TYR A 15 -13.54 5.71 1.89
C TYR A 15 -12.65 6.97 1.82
N ILE A 16 -12.46 7.62 2.97
CA ILE A 16 -11.79 8.93 3.02
C ILE A 16 -10.38 8.93 2.42
N TYR A 17 -9.60 7.86 2.62
CA TYR A 17 -8.23 7.80 2.11
C TYR A 17 -8.20 7.48 0.63
N LEU A 18 -9.04 6.56 0.17
CA LEU A 18 -9.23 6.26 -1.23
C LEU A 18 -9.49 7.54 -2.02
N HIS A 19 -10.49 8.33 -1.63
CA HIS A 19 -10.83 9.57 -2.33
C HIS A 19 -9.74 10.64 -2.26
N LYS A 20 -9.17 10.87 -1.07
CA LYS A 20 -8.10 11.86 -0.90
C LYS A 20 -6.88 11.51 -1.74
N LEU A 21 -6.47 10.24 -1.74
CA LEU A 21 -5.29 9.79 -2.47
C LEU A 21 -5.54 9.74 -3.98
N GLU A 22 -6.73 9.35 -4.42
CA GLU A 22 -7.11 9.42 -5.83
C GLU A 22 -7.06 10.85 -6.36
N ARG A 23 -7.55 11.82 -5.59
CA ARG A 23 -7.52 13.24 -5.96
C ARG A 23 -6.10 13.81 -5.94
N LEU A 24 -5.29 13.44 -4.96
CA LEU A 24 -3.91 13.96 -4.82
C LEU A 24 -2.96 13.38 -5.86
N TYR A 25 -3.22 12.17 -6.34
CA TYR A 25 -2.31 11.44 -7.23
C TYR A 25 -2.95 11.01 -8.54
N ASP A 26 -4.09 11.57 -8.92
CA ASP A 26 -4.82 11.29 -10.17
C ASP A 26 -4.97 9.79 -10.49
N ASN A 27 -5.28 8.97 -9.49
CA ASN A 27 -5.35 7.50 -9.62
C ASN A 27 -4.01 6.82 -10.04
N ARG A 28 -2.87 7.45 -9.76
CA ARG A 28 -1.52 6.93 -10.09
C ARG A 28 -0.75 6.57 -8.82
N PRO A 29 -0.84 5.31 -8.34
CA PRO A 29 -0.11 4.85 -7.15
C PRO A 29 1.40 5.06 -7.19
N ILE A 30 1.97 5.08 -8.40
CA ILE A 30 3.41 5.33 -8.62
C ILE A 30 3.86 6.67 -8.03
N LEU A 31 3.03 7.71 -8.08
CA LEU A 31 3.37 9.04 -7.58
C LEU A 31 3.50 9.03 -6.05
N LEU A 32 2.62 8.32 -5.34
CA LEU A 32 2.72 8.13 -3.89
C LEU A 32 3.93 7.27 -3.53
N ALA A 33 4.21 6.21 -4.29
CA ALA A 33 5.37 5.35 -4.07
C ALA A 33 6.70 6.11 -4.27
N GLN A 34 6.75 7.04 -5.23
CA GLN A 34 7.93 7.86 -5.55
C GLN A 34 8.05 9.14 -4.71
N ASN A 35 7.05 9.46 -3.88
CA ASN A 35 7.05 10.69 -3.09
C ASN A 35 8.15 10.69 -2.01
N VAL A 36 9.29 11.32 -2.33
CA VAL A 36 10.45 11.39 -1.43
C VAL A 36 10.24 12.25 -0.18
N ALA A 37 9.27 13.17 -0.21
CA ALA A 37 8.93 13.99 0.95
C ALA A 37 8.26 13.17 2.07
N LEU A 38 7.70 12.01 1.75
CA LEU A 38 7.09 11.11 2.73
C LEU A 38 8.06 10.00 3.17
N PRO A 39 8.21 9.78 4.49
CA PRO A 39 8.95 8.65 5.02
C PRO A 39 8.45 7.33 4.41
N PHE A 40 9.37 6.38 4.19
CA PHE A 40 9.07 5.09 3.57
C PHE A 40 7.87 4.38 4.24
N GLN A 41 7.86 4.35 5.58
CA GLN A 41 6.79 3.70 6.34
C GLN A 41 5.43 4.36 6.09
N ARG A 42 5.40 5.69 5.99
CA ARG A 42 4.17 6.45 5.71
C ARG A 42 3.66 6.19 4.31
N ARG A 43 4.53 6.19 3.29
CA ARG A 43 4.17 5.82 1.92
C ARG A 43 3.58 4.41 1.85
N LEU A 44 4.25 3.45 2.48
CA LEU A 44 3.79 2.06 2.48
C LEU A 44 2.44 1.91 3.19
N PHE A 45 2.23 2.62 4.30
CA PHE A 45 0.94 2.65 5.00
C PHE A 45 -0.18 3.20 4.11
N LEU A 46 0.05 4.36 3.48
CA LEU A 46 -0.95 5.01 2.62
C LEU A 46 -1.29 4.15 1.38
N LEU A 47 -0.29 3.53 0.75
CA LEU A 47 -0.52 2.60 -0.36
C LEU A 47 -1.36 1.38 0.05
N LYS A 48 -1.06 0.79 1.22
CA LYS A 48 -1.87 -0.32 1.76
C LYS A 48 -3.30 0.12 2.06
N ARG A 49 -3.48 1.30 2.67
CA ARG A 49 -4.83 1.81 2.95
C ARG A 49 -5.63 2.08 1.69
N TRP A 50 -5.00 2.66 0.67
CA TRP A 50 -5.63 2.85 -0.63
C TRP A 50 -6.06 1.51 -1.24
N ARG A 51 -5.19 0.49 -1.22
CA ARG A 51 -5.54 -0.86 -1.65
C ARG A 51 -6.75 -1.42 -0.91
N ASP A 52 -6.74 -1.34 0.42
CA ASP A 52 -7.78 -1.95 1.26
C ASP A 52 -9.15 -1.30 1.02
N GLU A 53 -9.19 0.04 1.00
CA GLU A 53 -10.42 0.78 0.75
C GLU A 53 -10.91 0.59 -0.69
N ARG A 54 -10.01 0.45 -1.67
CA ARG A 54 -10.39 0.11 -3.05
C ARG A 54 -11.03 -1.27 -3.14
N ILE A 55 -10.45 -2.28 -2.49
CA ILE A 55 -11.01 -3.64 -2.46
C ILE A 55 -12.40 -3.62 -1.82
N ALA A 56 -12.55 -2.94 -0.68
CA ALA A 56 -13.84 -2.80 0.00
C ALA A 56 -14.88 -2.12 -0.89
N TYR A 57 -14.51 -1.01 -1.55
CA TYR A 57 -15.40 -0.33 -2.50
C TYR A 57 -15.81 -1.24 -3.66
N LEU A 58 -14.86 -1.98 -4.26
CA LEU A 58 -15.15 -2.90 -5.36
C LEU A 58 -16.12 -3.99 -4.92
N TYR A 59 -15.90 -4.59 -3.74
CA TYR A 59 -16.77 -5.62 -3.16
C TYR A 59 -18.20 -5.11 -2.94
N GLU A 60 -18.35 -3.88 -2.45
CA GLU A 60 -19.66 -3.32 -2.14
C GLU A 60 -20.40 -2.77 -3.37
N SER A 61 -19.68 -2.19 -4.32
CA SER A 61 -20.26 -1.46 -5.45
C SER A 61 -20.46 -2.31 -6.70
N PHE A 62 -19.78 -3.46 -6.81
CA PHE A 62 -19.77 -4.27 -8.02
C PHE A 62 -19.83 -5.76 -7.67
N ARG A 63 -21.06 -6.31 -7.64
CA ARG A 63 -21.33 -7.68 -7.21
C ARG A 63 -20.60 -8.78 -8.01
N ASP A 64 -20.07 -8.53 -9.20
CA ASP A 64 -19.47 -9.58 -10.06
C ASP A 64 -18.30 -9.13 -10.97
N LEU A 65 -17.63 -7.99 -10.70
CA LEU A 65 -16.51 -7.56 -11.56
C LEU A 65 -15.17 -8.12 -11.10
N ASP A 66 -14.55 -8.87 -12.01
CA ASP A 66 -13.28 -9.56 -11.88
C ASP A 66 -12.18 -8.64 -11.32
N TYR A 67 -11.83 -8.84 -10.04
CA TYR A 67 -10.73 -8.15 -9.36
C TYR A 67 -9.42 -8.20 -10.14
N ALA A 68 -9.24 -9.22 -10.99
CA ALA A 68 -8.08 -9.34 -11.85
C ALA A 68 -8.00 -8.21 -12.89
N SER A 69 -9.14 -7.67 -13.32
CA SER A 69 -9.23 -6.62 -14.35
C SER A 69 -8.95 -5.20 -13.82
N ASP A 70 -8.95 -4.99 -12.49
CA ASP A 70 -8.73 -3.67 -11.92
C ASP A 70 -7.26 -3.23 -11.99
N GLN A 71 -6.93 -2.47 -13.04
CA GLN A 71 -5.57 -2.01 -13.30
C GLN A 71 -4.96 -1.17 -12.16
N ILE A 72 -5.77 -0.43 -11.41
CA ILE A 72 -5.28 0.41 -10.31
C ILE A 72 -4.89 -0.48 -9.13
N LEU A 73 -5.71 -1.49 -8.81
CA LEU A 73 -5.43 -2.49 -7.79
C LEU A 73 -4.16 -3.28 -8.13
N GLN A 74 -4.00 -3.71 -9.37
CA GLN A 74 -2.78 -4.39 -9.83
C GLN A 74 -1.53 -3.51 -9.66
N LYS A 75 -1.62 -2.22 -10.02
CA LYS A 75 -0.53 -1.24 -9.80
C LYS A 75 -0.22 -1.07 -8.32
N LEU A 76 -1.25 -0.94 -7.46
CA LEU A 76 -1.08 -0.83 -6.00
C LEU A 76 -0.31 -2.04 -5.44
N LEU A 77 -0.74 -3.26 -5.79
CA LEU A 77 -0.09 -4.51 -5.37
C LEU A 77 1.37 -4.57 -5.81
N LEU A 78 1.65 -4.23 -7.08
CA LEU A 78 3.00 -4.20 -7.63
C LEU A 78 3.92 -3.23 -6.88
N HIS A 79 3.45 -1.99 -6.63
CA HIS A 79 4.26 -0.99 -5.93
C HIS A 79 4.50 -1.35 -4.46
N ILE A 80 3.50 -1.89 -3.76
CA ILE A 80 3.66 -2.40 -2.39
C ILE A 80 4.71 -3.52 -2.37
N LYS A 81 4.67 -4.45 -3.34
CA LYS A 81 5.65 -5.54 -3.45
C LYS A 81 7.07 -4.99 -3.67
N ARG A 82 7.25 -4.09 -4.64
CA ARG A 82 8.54 -3.46 -4.95
C ARG A 82 9.12 -2.75 -3.73
N MET A 83 8.32 -1.93 -3.05
CA MET A 83 8.77 -1.21 -1.85
C MET A 83 9.23 -2.14 -0.73
N LYS A 84 8.50 -3.25 -0.49
CA LYS A 84 8.89 -4.25 0.51
C LYS A 84 10.22 -4.93 0.13
N SER A 85 10.43 -5.26 -1.15
CA SER A 85 11.67 -5.87 -1.62
C SER A 85 12.86 -4.92 -1.51
N SER A 86 12.71 -3.63 -1.84
CA SER A 86 13.77 -2.64 -1.66
C SER A 86 14.23 -2.52 -0.21
N ARG A 87 13.31 -2.65 0.76
CA ARG A 87 13.68 -2.66 2.20
C ARG A 87 14.44 -3.93 2.61
N LYS A 88 14.10 -5.09 2.04
CA LYS A 88 14.83 -6.34 2.32
C LYS A 88 16.26 -6.25 1.81
N ASN A 89 16.45 -5.70 0.60
CA ASN A 89 17.78 -5.57 0.00
C ASN A 89 18.63 -4.45 0.63
N ALA A 90 18.00 -3.44 1.23
CA ALA A 90 18.68 -2.34 1.92
C ALA A 90 19.09 -2.67 3.37
N ARG A 91 18.71 -3.84 3.90
CA ARG A 91 19.15 -4.29 5.22
C ARG A 91 20.32 -5.25 4.99
N PRO A 92 21.59 -4.83 5.14
CA PRO A 92 22.69 -5.78 5.10
C PRO A 92 22.50 -6.79 6.25
N GLU A 93 22.71 -8.06 5.95
CA GLU A 93 22.70 -9.16 6.91
C GLU A 93 23.83 -8.95 7.94
N ILE A 94 23.54 -8.23 9.02
CA ILE A 94 24.39 -8.24 10.22
C ILE A 94 23.95 -9.45 11.04
N THR A 95 24.39 -10.66 10.65
CA THR A 95 24.50 -11.82 11.55
C THR A 95 25.25 -12.95 10.84
N SER A 96 26.56 -12.81 10.71
CA SER A 96 27.46 -13.97 10.54
C SER A 96 28.84 -13.69 11.11
N VAL A 97 28.95 -13.25 12.36
CA VAL A 97 30.25 -13.27 13.04
C VAL A 97 30.07 -13.74 14.48
N ASN A 98 30.86 -14.77 14.80
CA ASN A 98 31.21 -15.31 16.12
C ASN A 98 30.17 -16.14 16.89
N ASN A 99 30.27 -17.46 16.71
CA ASN A 99 30.26 -18.42 17.80
C ASN A 99 31.06 -19.68 17.40
N LYS A 100 32.36 -19.51 17.10
CA LYS A 100 33.29 -20.63 16.87
C LYS A 100 34.52 -20.63 17.82
N GLU A 101 34.45 -19.89 18.92
CA GLU A 101 35.53 -19.83 19.94
C GLU A 101 35.02 -20.22 21.34
N ARG A 102 34.34 -21.36 21.47
CA ARG A 102 34.01 -21.94 22.79
C ARG A 102 34.31 -23.43 22.96
N ASN A 103 35.13 -24.01 22.07
CA ASN A 103 35.68 -25.35 22.26
C ASN A 103 37.21 -25.28 22.26
N SER A 104 37.81 -24.68 23.30
CA SER A 104 39.22 -24.85 23.66
C SER A 104 39.41 -24.30 25.07
N LEU A 105 38.92 -25.03 26.07
CA LEU A 105 39.44 -25.07 27.44
C LEU A 105 39.12 -26.44 28.02
#